data_AF-A0A2E9A3S8-F1
#
_entry.id   AF-A0A2E9A3S8-F1
#
_cell.length_a   1.000
_cell.length_b   1.000
_cell.length_c   1.000
_cell.angle_alpha   90.00
_cell.angle_beta   90.00
_cell.angle_gamma   90.00
#
_symmetry.space_group_name_H-M   'P 1'
#
loop_
_entity.id
_entity.type
_entity.pdbx_description
1 polymer ?
#
loop_
_entity_poly.entity_id
_entity_poly.type
_entity_poly.pdbx_seq_one_letter_code
_entity_poly.pdbx_strand_id
1 'polypeptide(L)'
;MEVGTPPASSLIKQVLGIDKGSGEAGTVVAADMTIVQAVKVAKQKGPGLTGGDIKAMASEILGVAKSMGLTCEGKDPKEIQASIKSGELDDRFS
;
A
#
# COMPACT_ATOMS: atom_id res chain seq x y z
N MET A 1 -16.22 -17.80 14.97
CA MET A 1 -15.51 -17.89 13.67
C MET A 1 -15.01 -16.49 13.37
N GLU A 2 -13.76 -16.20 13.71
CA GLU A 2 -13.16 -14.88 13.42
C GLU A 2 -13.00 -14.76 11.91
N VAL A 3 -13.79 -13.89 11.30
CA VAL A 3 -13.63 -13.51 9.89
C VAL A 3 -12.33 -12.70 9.85
N GLY A 4 -11.21 -13.39 9.67
CA GLY A 4 -9.89 -12.78 9.61
C GLY A 4 -9.87 -11.70 8.53
N THR A 5 -9.45 -10.50 8.90
CA THR A 5 -9.34 -9.35 7.99
C THR A 5 -8.57 -9.78 6.74
N PRO A 6 -9.10 -9.57 5.52
CA PRO A 6 -8.47 -10.04 4.30
C PRO A 6 -7.01 -9.57 4.20
N PRO A 7 -6.13 -10.37 3.57
CA PRO A 7 -4.73 -10.02 3.43
C PRO A 7 -4.58 -8.69 2.67
N ALA A 8 -3.55 -7.92 3.01
CA ALA A 8 -3.30 -6.62 2.38
C ALA A 8 -3.22 -6.75 0.86
N SER A 9 -2.57 -7.81 0.37
CA SER A 9 -2.47 -8.12 -1.06
C SER A 9 -3.83 -8.26 -1.76
N SER A 10 -4.82 -8.93 -1.15
CA SER A 10 -6.16 -9.02 -1.73
C SER A 10 -6.88 -7.67 -1.75
N LEU A 11 -6.77 -6.88 -0.69
CA LEU A 11 -7.39 -5.55 -0.66
C LEU A 11 -6.76 -4.60 -1.69
N ILE A 12 -5.43 -4.64 -1.83
CA ILE A 12 -4.72 -3.85 -2.84
C ILE A 12 -5.20 -4.24 -4.24
N LYS A 13 -5.25 -5.54 -4.54
CA LYS A 13 -5.78 -6.06 -5.81
C LYS A 13 -7.19 -5.56 -6.10
N GLN A 14 -8.06 -5.59 -5.09
CA GLN A 14 -9.45 -5.18 -5.21
C GLN A 14 -9.59 -3.67 -5.42
N VAL A 15 -8.74 -2.86 -4.80
CA VAL A 15 -8.72 -1.40 -4.98
C VAL A 15 -8.12 -0.99 -6.33
N LEU A 16 -7.19 -1.78 -6.86
CA LEU A 16 -6.57 -1.57 -8.17
C LEU A 16 -7.29 -2.26 -9.32
N GLY A 17 -8.22 -3.16 -9.04
CA GLY A 17 -8.91 -3.95 -10.05
C GLY A 17 -7.99 -4.91 -10.80
N ILE A 18 -6.92 -5.40 -10.16
CA ILE A 18 -5.96 -6.35 -10.76
C ILE A 18 -6.15 -7.76 -10.21
N ASP A 19 -6.05 -8.78 -11.07
CA ASP A 19 -6.12 -10.18 -10.65
C ASP A 19 -4.79 -10.69 -10.07
N LYS A 20 -3.67 -10.25 -10.65
CA LYS A 20 -2.31 -10.71 -10.31
C LYS A 20 -1.35 -9.54 -10.13
N GLY A 21 -0.37 -9.73 -9.24
CA GLY A 21 0.78 -8.84 -9.14
C GLY A 21 1.81 -9.15 -10.24
N SER A 22 2.94 -8.47 -10.18
CA SER A 22 4.04 -8.66 -11.11
C SER A 22 4.71 -10.02 -10.90
N GLY A 23 4.98 -10.72 -12.00
CA GLY A 23 5.80 -11.93 -11.98
C GLY A 23 7.28 -11.64 -11.74
N GLU A 24 7.73 -10.40 -12.02
CA GLU A 24 9.11 -9.94 -11.86
C GLU A 24 9.10 -8.57 -11.19
N ALA A 25 8.90 -8.56 -9.87
CA ALA A 25 8.88 -7.33 -9.08
C ALA A 25 10.21 -6.56 -9.23
N GLY A 26 10.14 -5.30 -9.63
CA GLY A 26 11.30 -4.44 -9.90
C GLY A 26 11.69 -4.35 -11.39
N THR A 27 11.28 -5.32 -12.21
CA THR A 27 11.47 -5.28 -13.67
C THR A 27 10.17 -4.92 -14.38
N VAL A 28 9.07 -5.57 -14.00
CA VAL A 28 7.74 -5.34 -14.57
C VAL A 28 6.85 -4.74 -13.49
N VAL A 29 6.22 -3.62 -13.81
CA VAL A 29 5.20 -3.01 -12.95
C VAL A 29 3.84 -3.60 -13.34
N ALA A 30 3.16 -4.25 -12.39
CA ALA A 30 1.85 -4.83 -12.65
C ALA A 30 0.72 -3.80 -12.61
N ALA A 31 0.81 -2.83 -11.69
CA ALA A 31 -0.06 -1.67 -11.64
C ALA A 31 0.57 -0.56 -10.80
N ASP A 32 0.02 0.64 -10.95
CA ASP A 32 0.32 1.80 -10.13
C ASP A 32 -0.85 2.06 -9.15
N MET A 33 -0.52 2.50 -7.94
CA MET A 33 -1.49 2.91 -6.94
C MET A 33 -1.23 4.32 -6.45
N THR A 34 -2.27 5.01 -5.99
CA THR A 34 -2.11 6.34 -5.40
C THR A 34 -1.98 6.27 -3.88
N ILE A 35 -1.40 7.30 -3.26
CA ILE A 35 -1.38 7.43 -1.79
C ILE A 35 -2.80 7.35 -1.22
N VAL A 36 -3.79 7.94 -1.89
CA VAL A 36 -5.20 7.89 -1.47
C VAL A 36 -5.73 6.46 -1.43
N GLN A 37 -5.37 5.64 -2.43
CA GLN A 37 -5.72 4.22 -2.45
C GLN A 37 -4.98 3.44 -1.36
N ALA A 38 -3.70 3.71 -1.13
CA ALA A 38 -2.94 3.09 -0.05
C ALA A 38 -3.56 3.41 1.33
N VAL A 39 -3.96 4.67 1.56
CA VAL A 39 -4.69 5.12 2.75
C VAL A 39 -6.04 4.43 2.87
N LYS A 40 -6.78 4.28 1.77
CA LYS A 40 -8.07 3.58 1.76
C LYS A 40 -7.92 2.11 2.17
N VAL A 41 -6.94 1.41 1.61
CA VAL A 41 -6.61 0.03 1.98
C VAL A 41 -6.17 -0.04 3.44
N ALA A 42 -5.33 0.89 3.89
CA ALA A 42 -4.88 0.99 5.27
C ALA A 42 -6.05 1.18 6.24
N LYS A 43 -7.02 2.07 5.93
CA LYS A 43 -8.25 2.24 6.73
C LYS A 43 -9.13 1.00 6.74
N GLN A 44 -9.25 0.31 5.59
CA GLN A 44 -10.02 -0.93 5.50
C GLN A 44 -9.38 -2.08 6.28
N LYS A 45 -8.05 -2.19 6.25
CA LYS A 45 -7.30 -3.23 6.96
C LYS A 45 -6.95 -2.84 8.40
N GLY A 46 -7.13 -1.59 8.80
CA GLY A 46 -6.68 -1.01 10.06
C GLY A 46 -6.85 -1.88 11.31
N PRO A 47 -7.98 -2.59 11.50
CA PRO A 47 -8.15 -3.50 12.65
C PRO A 47 -7.14 -4.67 12.71
N GLY A 48 -6.49 -4.99 11.59
CA GLY A 48 -5.50 -6.07 11.46
C GLY A 48 -4.12 -5.59 11.00
N LEU A 49 -3.81 -4.30 11.14
CA LEU A 49 -2.48 -3.74 10.93
C LEU A 49 -1.82 -3.42 12.27
N THR A 50 -0.49 -3.40 12.28
CA THR A 50 0.28 -3.11 13.51
C THR A 50 0.62 -1.62 13.64
N GLY A 51 0.53 -0.85 12.56
CA GLY A 51 0.71 0.59 12.57
C GLY A 51 -0.31 1.32 13.44
N GLY A 52 0.16 2.03 14.46
CA GLY A 52 -0.69 2.89 15.32
C GLY A 52 -1.25 4.12 14.61
N ASP A 53 -0.62 4.55 13.52
CA ASP A 53 -0.99 5.74 12.75
C ASP A 53 -1.34 5.40 11.31
N ILE A 54 -2.18 6.22 10.67
CA ILE A 54 -2.54 6.05 9.25
C ILE A 54 -1.33 6.08 8.32
N LYS A 55 -0.30 6.86 8.68
CA LYS A 55 0.97 6.93 7.96
C LYS A 55 1.74 5.62 8.04
N ALA A 56 1.83 5.03 9.23
CA ALA A 56 2.47 3.73 9.44
C ALA A 56 1.71 2.62 8.71
N MET A 57 0.38 2.61 8.82
CA MET A 57 -0.48 1.65 8.11
C MET A 57 -0.34 1.79 6.59
N ALA A 58 -0.35 3.01 6.04
CA ALA A 58 -0.14 3.23 4.61
C ALA A 58 1.26 2.80 4.15
N SER A 59 2.28 3.05 4.97
CA SER A 59 3.64 2.55 4.72
C SER A 59 3.68 1.02 4.66
N GLU A 60 2.98 0.31 5.56
CA GLU A 60 2.84 -1.15 5.47
C GLU A 60 2.21 -1.60 4.15
N ILE A 61 1.12 -0.94 3.72
CA ILE A 61 0.45 -1.23 2.44
C ILE A 61 1.39 -1.02 1.25
N LEU A 62 2.16 0.08 1.24
CA LEU A 62 3.16 0.35 0.20
C LEU A 62 4.26 -0.71 0.14
N GLY A 63 4.62 -1.31 1.28
CA GLY A 63 5.62 -2.38 1.35
C GLY A 63 5.12 -3.68 0.72
N VAL A 64 3.84 -4.00 0.96
CA VAL A 64 3.15 -5.13 0.31
C VAL A 64 3.04 -4.87 -1.18
N ALA A 65 2.64 -3.65 -1.58
CA ALA A 65 2.53 -3.25 -2.97
C ALA A 65 3.87 -3.42 -3.73
N LYS A 66 4.97 -2.96 -3.13
CA LYS A 66 6.33 -3.15 -3.67
C LYS A 66 6.68 -4.62 -3.89
N SER A 67 6.39 -5.47 -2.92
CA SER A 67 6.66 -6.92 -3.02
C SER A 67 5.81 -7.60 -4.10
N MET A 68 4.68 -7.00 -4.46
CA MET A 68 3.84 -7.41 -5.58
C MET A 68 4.24 -6.76 -6.91
N GLY A 69 5.31 -5.97 -6.97
CA GLY A 69 5.73 -5.23 -8.16
C GLY A 69 4.73 -4.16 -8.57
N LEU A 70 4.16 -3.46 -7.60
CA LEU A 70 3.30 -2.30 -7.79
C LEU A 70 4.10 -1.03 -7.51
N THR A 71 3.76 0.05 -8.21
CA THR A 71 4.33 1.38 -8.01
C THR A 71 3.34 2.29 -7.29
N CYS A 72 3.83 3.40 -6.75
CA CYS A 72 2.97 4.40 -6.13
C CYS A 72 3.21 5.78 -6.72
N GLU A 73 2.18 6.35 -7.36
CA GLU A 73 2.24 7.61 -8.10
C GLU A 73 3.39 7.68 -9.12
N GLY A 74 3.62 6.56 -9.81
CA GLY A 74 4.71 6.43 -10.78
C GLY A 74 6.11 6.46 -10.15
N LYS A 75 6.22 6.36 -8.83
CA LYS A 75 7.49 6.25 -8.09
C LYS A 75 7.61 4.91 -7.39
N ASP A 76 8.83 4.62 -6.95
CA ASP A 76 9.10 3.44 -6.14
C ASP A 76 8.38 3.57 -4.79
N PRO A 77 7.62 2.56 -4.33
CA PRO A 77 6.93 2.64 -3.04
C PRO A 77 7.90 2.86 -1.87
N LYS A 78 9.16 2.42 -2.03
CA LYS A 78 10.23 2.65 -1.05
C LYS A 78 10.56 4.15 -0.89
N GLU A 79 10.52 4.91 -1.98
CA GLU A 79 10.74 6.36 -1.93
C GLU A 79 9.57 7.05 -1.25
N ILE A 80 8.34 6.68 -1.61
CA ILE A 80 7.13 7.21 -0.97
C ILE A 80 7.12 6.91 0.53
N GLN A 81 7.48 5.69 0.94
CA GLN A 81 7.64 5.32 2.35
C GLN A 81 8.68 6.19 3.07
N ALA A 82 9.80 6.49 2.41
CA ALA A 82 10.83 7.36 2.96
C ALA A 82 10.31 8.79 3.15
N SER A 83 9.60 9.36 2.17
CA SER A 83 8.96 10.67 2.26
C SER A 83 7.87 10.72 3.34
N ILE A 84 7.07 9.65 3.50
CA ILE A 84 6.12 9.51 4.62
C ILE A 84 6.85 9.52 5.96
N LYS A 85 7.94 8.77 6.09
CA LYS A 85 8.73 8.70 7.33
C LYS A 85 9.43 10.03 7.65
N SER A 86 9.82 10.76 6.61
CA SER A 86 10.46 12.08 6.74
C SER A 86 9.46 13.21 7.04
N GLY A 87 8.14 12.94 7.02
CA GLY A 87 7.09 13.94 7.20
C GLY A 87 6.85 14.85 6.00
N GLU A 88 7.45 14.55 4.84
CA GLU A 88 7.30 15.37 3.63
C GLU A 88 5.91 15.20 2.96
N LEU A 89 5.24 14.09 3.26
CA LEU A 89 3.90 13.78 2.75
C LEU A 89 2.81 13.94 3.82
N ASP A 90 3.13 14.49 5.00
CA ASP A 90 2.19 14.61 6.13
C ASP A 90 0.90 15.34 5.74
N ASP A 91 0.99 16.39 4.92
CA ASP A 91 -0.16 17.14 4.39
C ASP A 91 -1.18 16.28 3.64
N ARG A 92 -0.78 15.12 3.10
CA ARG A 92 -1.67 14.20 2.35
C ARG A 92 -2.37 13.19 3.26
N PHE A 93 -1.96 13.11 4.52
CA PHE A 93 -2.56 12.26 5.56
C PHE A 93 -3.28 13.09 6.64
N SER A 94 -3.24 14.42 6.54
CA SER A 94 -3.94 15.37 7.43
C SER A 94 -5.44 15.46 7.16
#